data_AF-A0A963AQP3-F1
#
_entry.id   AF-A0A963AQP3-F1
#
_cell.length_a   1.000
_cell.length_b   1.000
_cell.length_c   1.000
_cell.angle_alpha   90.00
_cell.angle_beta   90.00
_cell.angle_gamma   90.00
#
_symmetry.space_group_name_H-M   'P 1'
#
loop_
_entity.id
_entity.type
_entity.pdbx_description
1 polymer ?
#
loop_
_entity_poly.entity_id
_entity_poly.type
_entity_poly.pdbx_seq_one_letter_code
_entity_poly.pdbx_strand_id
1 'polypeptide(L)' 'MLCVWWDMKGIIYYELLEPKQTVTANLYSQQLIRLSEALEKKTAVWRQRQAQSDSAA' A
#
# COMPACT_ATOMS: atom_id res chain seq x y z
N MET A 1 -3.94 -15.30 8.80
CA MET A 1 -4.87 -14.15 8.89
C MET A 1 -4.60 -13.25 7.71
N LEU A 2 -5.60 -12.68 7.06
CA LEU A 2 -5.41 -11.85 5.87
C LEU A 2 -5.57 -10.37 6.24
N CYS A 3 -4.52 -9.56 6.01
CA CYS A 3 -4.59 -8.11 6.13
C CYS A 3 -4.65 -7.51 4.72
N VAL A 4 -5.65 -6.67 4.46
CA VAL A 4 -5.84 -6.02 3.16
C VAL A 4 -6.03 -4.53 3.35
N TRP A 5 -5.36 -3.74 2.52
CA TRP A 5 -5.44 -2.30 2.46
C TRP A 5 -5.93 -1.92 1.06
N TRP A 6 -7.04 -1.21 1.00
CA TRP A 6 -7.69 -0.82 -0.23
C TRP A 6 -8.19 0.61 -0.14
N ASP A 7 -8.34 1.24 -1.29
CA ASP A 7 -8.87 2.60 -1.48
C ASP A 7 -10.02 2.53 -2.49
N MET A 8 -10.75 3.62 -2.70
CA MET A 8 -11.90 3.71 -3.62
C MET A 8 -11.56 3.30 -5.06
N LYS A 9 -10.27 3.37 -5.45
CA LYS A 9 -9.76 2.92 -6.75
C LYS A 9 -9.37 1.43 -6.81
N GLY A 10 -9.41 0.71 -5.69
CA GLY A 10 -9.11 -0.72 -5.60
C GLY A 10 -8.10 -1.08 -4.50
N ILE A 11 -7.66 -2.34 -4.51
CA ILE A 11 -6.70 -2.87 -3.53
C ILE A 11 -5.33 -2.20 -3.72
N ILE A 12 -4.77 -1.66 -2.62
CA ILE A 12 -3.45 -1.02 -2.60
C ILE A 12 -2.39 -2.05 -2.23
N TYR A 13 -2.65 -2.83 -1.19
CA TYR A 13 -1.70 -3.81 -0.65
C TYR A 13 -2.46 -4.91 0.07
N TYR A 14 -1.90 -6.11 0.10
CA TYR A 14 -2.40 -7.21 0.93
C TYR A 14 -1.22 -8.02 1.44
N GLU A 15 -1.38 -8.59 2.62
CA GLU A 15 -0.37 -9.41 3.25
C GLU A 15 -1.06 -10.57 3.96
N LEU A 16 -0.61 -11.78 3.66
CA LEU A 16 -1.10 -12.99 4.28
C LEU A 16 -0.14 -13.38 5.39
N LEU A 17 -0.64 -13.37 6.63
CA LEU A 17 0.12 -13.86 7.77
C LEU A 17 0.16 -15.38 7.77
N GLU A 18 1.27 -15.93 8.27
CA GLU A 18 1.45 -17.36 8.41
C GLU A 18 0.36 -18.01 9.28
N PRO A 19 0.04 -19.29 9.03
CA PRO A 19 -0.93 -20.02 9.83
C PRO A 19 -0.48 -20.07 11.29
N LYS A 20 -1.39 -19.73 12.23
CA LYS A 20 -1.18 -19.67 13.69
C LYS A 20 -0.39 -18.45 14.20
N GLN A 21 -0.06 -17.49 13.35
CA GLN A 21 0.56 -16.24 13.79
C GLN A 21 -0.52 -15.21 14.19
N THR A 22 -0.46 -14.73 15.43
CA THR A 22 -1.33 -13.65 15.94
C THR A 22 -0.79 -12.30 15.47
N VAL A 23 -1.68 -11.36 15.14
CA VAL A 23 -1.27 -9.96 14.92
C VAL A 23 -0.86 -9.34 16.25
N THR A 24 0.42 -9.48 16.57
CA THR A 24 1.04 -8.75 17.68
C THR A 24 1.19 -7.29 17.26
N ALA A 25 1.13 -6.36 18.22
CA ALA A 25 1.30 -4.93 17.93
C ALA A 25 2.58 -4.63 17.13
N ASN A 26 3.68 -5.32 17.42
CA ASN A 26 4.94 -5.18 16.69
C ASN A 26 4.83 -5.58 15.21
N LEU A 27 4.11 -6.68 14.93
CA LEU A 27 3.87 -7.14 13.56
C LEU A 27 3.02 -6.11 12.81
N TYR A 28 1.94 -5.63 13.44
CA TYR A 28 1.07 -4.61 12.85
C TYR A 28 1.81 -3.31 12.51
N SER A 29 2.71 -2.85 13.40
CA SER A 29 3.56 -1.68 13.12
C SER A 29 4.46 -1.89 11.90
N GLN A 30 5.03 -3.09 11.71
CA GLN A 30 5.84 -3.40 10.53
C GLN A 30 5.00 -3.42 9.25
N GLN A 31 3.77 -3.94 9.31
CA GLN A 31 2.85 -3.92 8.17
C GLN A 31 2.50 -2.48 7.76
N LEU A 32 2.32 -1.57 8.71
CA LEU A 32 2.06 -0.15 8.45
C LEU A 32 3.24 0.55 7.76
N ILE A 33 4.48 0.25 8.16
CA ILE A 33 5.67 0.81 7.51
C ILE A 33 5.77 0.33 6.04
N ARG A 34 5.53 -0.96 5.80
CA ARG A 34 5.50 -1.52 4.43
C ARG A 34 4.39 -0.89 3.59
N LEU A 35 3.23 -0.65 4.20
CA LEU A 35 2.12 0.03 3.55
C LEU A 35 2.48 1.47 3.17
N SER A 36 3.11 2.24 4.07
CA SER A 36 3.50 3.63 3.76
C SER A 36 4.50 3.68 2.61
N GLU A 37 5.47 2.77 2.56
CA GLU A 37 6.41 2.68 1.44
C GLU A 37 5.70 2.31 0.12
N ALA A 38 4.75 1.38 0.15
CA ALA A 38 3.96 1.01 -1.01
C ALA A 38 3.10 2.19 -1.51
N LEU A 39 2.52 2.96 -0.58
CA LEU A 39 1.74 4.17 -0.88
C LEU A 39 2.62 5.28 -1.46
N GLU A 40 3.81 5.51 -0.92
CA GLU A 40 4.76 6.50 -1.46
C GLU A 40 5.19 6.16 -2.88
N LYS A 41 5.53 4.89 -3.14
CA LYS A 41 5.85 4.43 -4.50
C LYS A 41 4.68 4.63 -5.45
N LYS A 42 3.46 4.26 -5.02
CA LYS A 42 2.26 4.42 -5.84
C LYS A 42 2.02 5.90 -6.12
N THR A 43 2.00 6.75 -5.10
CA THR A 43 1.76 8.20 -5.20
C THR A 43 2.81 8.91 -6.06
N ALA A 44 4.09 8.54 -5.97
CA ALA A 44 5.13 9.06 -6.86
C ALA A 44 4.82 8.73 -8.34
N VAL A 45 4.42 7.49 -8.63
CA VAL A 45 4.02 7.07 -9.99
C VAL A 45 2.78 7.84 -10.48
N TRP A 46 1.77 8.04 -9.62
CA TRP A 46 0.60 8.85 -9.99
C TRP A 46 0.99 10.29 -10.31
N ARG A 47 1.84 10.91 -9.48
CA ARG A 47 2.33 12.27 -9.69
C ARG A 47 3.05 12.41 -11.03
N GLN A 48 3.89 11.43 -11.38
CA GLN A 48 4.62 11.43 -12.64
C GLN A 48 3.69 11.28 -13.85
N ARG A 49 2.68 10.40 -13.76
CA ARG A 49 1.66 10.25 -14.81
C ARG A 49 0.82 11.50 -14.99
N GLN A 50 0.48 12.18 -13.90
CA GLN A 50 -0.29 13.41 -13.92
C GLN A 50 0.49 14.56 -14.56
N ALA A 51 1.79 14.68 -14.26
CA ALA A 51 2.68 15.62 -14.95
C ALA A 51 2.83 15.35 -16.46
N GLN A 52 2.75 14.08 -16.89
CA GLN A 52 2.77 13.71 -18.31
C GLN A 52 1.45 14.01 -19.02
N SER A 53 0.30 13.83 -18.36
CA SER A 53 -0.99 14.20 -18.94
C SER A 53 -1.16 15.71 -19.08
N ASP A 54 -0.65 16.50 -18.13
CA ASP A 54 -0.73 17.96 -18.16
C ASP A 54 0.25 18.57 -19.18
N SER A 55 1.35 17.89 -19.53
CA SER A 55 2.30 18.33 -20.56
C SER A 55 1.87 18.03 -22.01
N ALA A 56 0.83 17.21 -22.19
CA ALA A 56 0.32 16.81 -23.51
C ALA A 56 -0.98 17.53 -23.92
N ALA A 57 -1.52 18.40 -23.06
CA ALA A 57 -2.68 19.26 -23.30
C ALA A 57 -2.22 20.72 -23.47
#